data_AF-C4Z5Y7-F1
#
_entry.id   AF-C4Z5Y7-F1
#
_cell.length_a   1.000
_cell.length_b   1.000
_cell.length_c   1.000
_cell.angle_alpha   90.00
_cell.angle_beta   90.00
_cell.angle_gamma   90.00
#
_symmetry.space_group_name_H-M   'P 1'
#
loop_
_entity.id
_entity.type
_entity.pdbx_description
1 polymer ?
#
loop_
_entity_poly.entity_id
_entity_poly.type
_entity_poly.pdbx_seq_one_letter_code
_entity_poly.pdbx_strand_id
1 'polypeptide(L)'
;MVESLYVAVRLVMLTDALQLITILVMSGVRKEIIKMTGKEYVELAMRTNDGNATGRIEKAIELLHRPDKPKCFKPVVEDLGGVLNGCLGLAGEAGETLDMIKKWIFHEKDLDREHLKKELGDVMWYMAMICYSFGFDLDEILQMNIDKLKARYPEGFDTERELIIERREIFNGGDR
;
A
#
# COMPACT_ATOMS: atom_id res chain seq x y z
N MET A 1 24.33 -43.48 -34.74
CA MET A 1 22.96 -43.29 -35.27
C MET A 1 21.99 -42.71 -34.22
N VAL A 2 22.11 -43.09 -32.94
CA VAL A 2 21.23 -42.58 -31.85
C VAL A 2 21.55 -41.12 -31.44
N GLU A 3 22.81 -40.70 -31.47
CA GLU A 3 23.20 -39.32 -31.13
C GLU A 3 22.69 -38.26 -32.11
N SER A 4 22.69 -38.55 -33.42
CA SER A 4 22.17 -37.60 -34.43
C SER A 4 20.67 -37.35 -34.27
N LEU A 5 19.90 -38.36 -33.86
CA LEU A 5 18.46 -38.21 -33.64
C LEU A 5 18.16 -37.36 -32.40
N TYR A 6 18.96 -37.52 -31.33
CA TYR A 6 18.83 -36.73 -30.11
C TYR A 6 19.16 -35.25 -30.32
N VAL A 7 20.21 -34.96 -31.11
CA VAL A 7 20.57 -33.58 -31.47
C VAL A 7 19.50 -32.93 -32.35
N ALA A 8 18.94 -33.67 -33.31
CA ALA A 8 17.87 -33.17 -34.18
C ALA A 8 16.59 -32.84 -33.40
N VAL A 9 16.17 -33.72 -32.48
CA VAL A 9 14.98 -33.49 -31.64
C VAL A 9 15.20 -32.31 -30.68
N ARG A 10 16.40 -32.15 -30.10
CA ARG A 10 16.74 -30.99 -29.27
C ARG A 10 16.70 -29.68 -30.07
N LEU A 11 17.22 -29.67 -31.30
CA LEU A 11 17.23 -28.47 -32.14
C LEU A 11 15.81 -28.01 -32.50
N VAL A 12 14.91 -28.94 -32.86
CA VAL A 12 13.52 -28.62 -33.20
C VAL A 12 12.76 -28.05 -31.99
N MET A 13 12.95 -28.65 -30.81
CA MET A 13 12.33 -28.16 -29.57
C MET A 13 12.86 -26.77 -29.15
N LEU A 14 14.13 -26.49 -29.43
CA LEU A 14 14.75 -25.18 -29.17
C LEU A 14 14.24 -24.09 -30.13
N THR A 15 14.02 -24.42 -31.40
CA THR A 15 13.48 -23.47 -32.38
C THR A 15 12.04 -23.10 -32.06
N ASP A 16 11.20 -24.07 -31.68
CA ASP A 16 9.80 -23.82 -31.34
C ASP A 16 9.66 -22.97 -30.07
N ALA A 17 10.50 -23.22 -29.06
CA ALA A 17 10.55 -22.41 -27.85
C ALA A 17 10.98 -20.95 -28.13
N LEU A 18 11.96 -20.74 -29.02
CA LEU A 18 12.42 -19.40 -29.41
C LEU A 18 11.32 -18.63 -30.16
N GLN A 19 10.55 -19.32 -30.99
CA GLN A 19 9.46 -18.75 -31.78
C GLN A 19 8.29 -18.34 -30.87
N LEU A 20 7.97 -19.15 -29.86
CA LEU A 20 6.96 -18.82 -28.84
C LEU A 20 7.38 -17.60 -28.00
N ILE A 21 8.64 -17.53 -27.58
CA ILE A 21 9.19 -16.38 -26.82
C ILE A 21 9.15 -15.11 -27.68
N THR A 22 9.47 -15.21 -28.97
CA THR A 22 9.42 -14.06 -29.88
C THR A 22 7.98 -13.55 -30.05
N ILE A 23 7.00 -14.45 -30.18
CA ILE A 23 5.59 -14.10 -30.24
C ILE A 23 5.12 -13.45 -28.93
N LEU A 24 5.50 -14.00 -27.77
CA LEU A 24 5.16 -13.45 -26.45
C LEU A 24 5.79 -12.08 -26.17
N VAL A 25 7.03 -11.86 -26.62
CA VAL A 25 7.74 -10.57 -26.51
C VAL A 25 7.14 -9.53 -27.48
N MET A 26 6.67 -9.97 -28.66
CA MET A 26 6.05 -9.11 -29.68
C MET A 26 4.56 -8.84 -29.41
N SER A 27 3.86 -9.70 -28.66
CA SER A 27 2.43 -9.57 -28.32
C SER A 27 2.17 -8.65 -27.13
N GLY A 28 3.17 -7.91 -26.66
CA GLY A 28 2.98 -6.84 -25.69
C GLY A 28 1.93 -5.86 -26.21
N VAL A 29 0.70 -5.97 -25.71
CA VAL A 29 -0.43 -5.12 -26.05
C VAL A 29 -0.05 -3.69 -25.66
N ARG A 30 0.48 -2.92 -26.62
CA ARG A 30 0.68 -1.48 -26.43
C ARG A 30 -0.69 -0.85 -26.30
N LYS A 31 -1.09 -0.49 -25.07
CA LYS A 31 -2.22 0.41 -24.87
C LYS A 31 -1.96 1.68 -25.67
N GLU A 32 -2.86 2.01 -26.59
CA GLU A 32 -2.85 3.30 -27.27
C GLU A 32 -2.92 4.41 -26.21
N ILE A 33 -1.92 5.28 -26.21
CA ILE A 33 -1.90 6.46 -25.36
C ILE A 33 -2.82 7.49 -26.01
N ILE A 34 -3.98 7.70 -25.41
CA ILE A 34 -4.92 8.75 -25.85
C ILE A 34 -4.27 10.10 -25.59
N LYS A 35 -4.00 10.88 -26.65
CA LYS A 35 -3.58 12.28 -26.52
C LYS A 35 -4.77 13.12 -26.07
N MET A 36 -4.64 13.79 -24.94
CA MET A 36 -5.64 14.72 -24.40
C MET A 36 -4.96 15.94 -23.76
N THR A 37 -5.67 17.05 -23.68
CA THR A 37 -5.27 18.24 -22.94
C THR A 37 -5.43 18.03 -21.43
N GLY A 38 -4.75 18.84 -20.62
CA GLY A 38 -4.89 18.78 -19.16
C GLY A 38 -6.34 19.02 -18.68
N LYS A 39 -7.10 19.86 -19.41
CA LYS A 39 -8.51 20.11 -19.10
C LYS A 39 -9.38 18.86 -19.33
N GLU A 40 -9.24 18.23 -20.49
CA GLU A 40 -9.96 16.99 -20.83
C GLU A 40 -9.62 15.86 -19.85
N TYR A 41 -8.35 15.77 -19.43
CA TYR A 41 -7.94 14.83 -18.39
C TYR A 41 -8.70 15.08 -17.08
N VAL A 42 -8.74 16.33 -16.58
CA VAL A 42 -9.43 16.66 -15.34
C VAL A 42 -10.91 16.31 -15.43
N GLU A 43 -11.59 16.63 -16.52
CA GLU A 43 -13.00 16.29 -16.74
C GLU A 43 -13.22 14.76 -16.71
N LEU A 44 -12.36 14.00 -17.39
CA LEU A 44 -12.44 12.53 -17.41
C LEU A 44 -12.12 11.87 -16.06
N ALA A 45 -11.21 12.45 -15.29
CA ALA A 45 -10.82 11.98 -13.96
C ALA A 45 -11.90 12.30 -12.91
N MET A 46 -12.40 13.55 -12.90
CA MET A 46 -13.36 14.03 -11.91
C MET A 46 -14.76 13.44 -12.05
N ARG A 47 -15.08 12.73 -13.14
CA ARG A 47 -16.26 11.84 -13.26
C ARG A 47 -16.44 10.89 -12.07
N THR A 48 -15.35 10.48 -11.42
CA THR A 48 -15.37 9.56 -10.28
C THR A 48 -15.47 10.26 -8.92
N ASN A 49 -15.34 11.59 -8.90
CA ASN A 49 -15.44 12.39 -7.71
C ASN A 49 -16.91 12.79 -7.48
N ASP A 50 -17.48 12.40 -6.35
CA ASP A 50 -18.86 12.73 -6.00
C ASP A 50 -19.06 14.19 -5.52
N GLY A 51 -17.97 14.95 -5.32
CA GLY A 51 -18.01 16.35 -4.92
C GLY A 51 -18.57 16.61 -3.51
N ASN A 52 -18.86 15.57 -2.73
CA ASN A 52 -19.60 15.67 -1.46
C ASN A 52 -18.68 15.53 -0.23
N ALA A 53 -17.37 15.75 -0.38
CA ALA A 53 -16.42 15.67 0.73
C ALA A 53 -16.77 16.69 1.85
N THR A 54 -17.00 17.96 1.48
CA THR A 54 -17.39 19.01 2.42
C THR A 54 -18.72 18.69 3.11
N GLY A 55 -19.73 18.26 2.36
CA GLY A 55 -21.04 17.90 2.92
C GLY A 55 -20.97 16.73 3.91
N ARG A 56 -20.03 15.78 3.73
CA ARG A 56 -19.76 14.73 4.71
C ARG A 56 -19.19 15.29 6.01
N ILE A 57 -18.26 16.24 5.93
CA ILE A 57 -17.67 16.91 7.09
C ILE A 57 -18.74 17.75 7.81
N GLU A 58 -19.49 18.56 7.08
CA GLU A 58 -20.59 19.39 7.62
C GLU A 58 -21.65 18.53 8.31
N LYS A 59 -22.06 17.42 7.69
CA LYS A 59 -23.00 16.46 8.29
C LYS A 59 -22.42 15.84 9.57
N ALA A 60 -21.14 15.49 9.58
CA ALA A 60 -20.49 14.97 10.79
C ALA A 60 -20.50 16.03 11.91
N ILE A 61 -20.20 17.28 11.57
CA ILE A 61 -20.26 18.42 12.51
C ILE A 61 -21.69 18.63 13.03
N GLU A 62 -22.72 18.65 12.16
CA GLU A 62 -24.12 18.79 12.58
C GLU A 62 -24.53 17.70 13.57
N LEU A 63 -24.10 16.46 13.33
CA LEU A 63 -24.41 15.32 14.18
C LEU A 63 -23.68 15.35 15.53
N LEU A 64 -22.49 15.96 15.59
CA LEU A 64 -21.79 16.20 16.85
C LEU A 64 -22.49 17.28 17.70
N HIS A 65 -23.19 18.23 17.07
CA HIS A 65 -23.80 19.38 17.76
C HIS A 65 -25.27 19.19 18.20
N ARG A 66 -25.95 18.08 17.85
CA ARG A 66 -27.36 17.88 18.24
C ARG A 66 -27.54 17.02 19.50
N PRO A 67 -28.05 17.58 20.62
CA PRO A 67 -28.34 16.84 21.86
C PRO A 67 -29.63 16.01 21.81
N ASP A 68 -30.50 16.22 20.82
CA ASP A 68 -31.93 15.87 20.83
C ASP A 68 -32.35 14.81 19.77
N LYS A 69 -31.44 14.36 18.89
CA LYS A 69 -31.75 13.32 17.89
C LYS A 69 -30.99 12.01 18.11
N PRO A 70 -31.64 10.84 17.94
CA PRO A 70 -30.94 9.56 17.95
C PRO A 70 -29.91 9.55 16.81
N LYS A 71 -28.64 9.33 17.16
CA LYS A 71 -27.49 9.29 16.26
C LYS A 71 -27.68 8.20 15.18
N CYS A 72 -28.34 8.51 14.07
CA CYS A 72 -28.46 7.59 12.92
C CYS A 72 -27.15 7.49 12.11
N PHE A 73 -26.26 8.47 12.28
CA PHE A 73 -24.83 8.33 12.10
C PHE A 73 -24.20 8.70 13.45
N LYS A 74 -23.63 7.71 14.14
CA LYS A 74 -22.78 7.95 15.29
C LYS A 74 -21.41 8.29 14.72
N PRO A 75 -20.95 9.56 14.72
CA PRO A 75 -19.53 9.78 14.59
C PRO A 75 -18.88 8.90 15.66
N VAL A 76 -17.96 8.03 15.24
CA VAL A 76 -17.29 7.07 16.14
C VAL A 76 -16.47 7.83 17.19
N VAL A 77 -16.23 9.13 16.95
CA VAL A 77 -15.38 10.03 17.73
C VAL A 77 -16.02 11.38 17.94
N GLU A 78 -15.78 11.99 19.09
CA GLU A 78 -16.17 13.37 19.37
C GLU A 78 -15.17 14.37 18.76
N ASP A 79 -13.88 14.02 18.76
CA ASP A 79 -12.78 14.86 18.27
C ASP A 79 -12.44 14.57 16.78
N LEU A 80 -13.37 14.91 15.88
CA LEU A 80 -13.14 14.77 14.43
C LEU A 80 -11.94 15.60 13.95
N GLY A 81 -11.72 16.79 14.53
CA GLY A 81 -10.61 17.67 14.19
C GLY A 81 -9.26 17.04 14.49
N GLY A 82 -9.11 16.45 15.69
CA GLY A 82 -7.90 15.73 16.07
C GLY A 82 -7.66 14.48 15.23
N VAL A 83 -8.70 13.75 14.81
CA VAL A 83 -8.55 12.65 13.85
C VAL A 83 -8.01 13.13 12.50
N LEU A 84 -8.57 14.21 11.94
CA LEU A 84 -8.12 14.75 10.66
C LEU A 84 -6.68 15.28 10.75
N ASN A 85 -6.36 16.01 11.82
CA ASN A 85 -5.01 16.51 12.06
C ASN A 85 -4.01 15.37 12.25
N GLY A 86 -4.37 14.38 13.07
CA GLY A 86 -3.62 13.16 13.30
C GLY A 86 -3.25 12.43 12.02
N CYS A 87 -4.25 12.14 11.18
CA CYS A 87 -4.04 11.41 9.92
C CYS A 87 -3.22 12.20 8.89
N LEU A 88 -3.46 13.50 8.74
CA LEU A 88 -2.73 14.33 7.79
C LEU A 88 -1.28 14.55 8.22
N GLY A 89 -1.04 14.81 9.50
CA GLY A 89 0.30 14.93 10.06
C GLY A 89 1.10 13.64 9.96
N LEU A 90 0.51 12.50 10.34
CA LEU A 90 1.12 11.18 10.19
C LEU A 90 1.62 10.93 8.76
N ALA A 91 0.82 11.29 7.75
CA ALA A 91 1.20 11.14 6.35
C ALA A 91 2.37 12.07 5.95
N GLY A 92 2.42 13.28 6.51
CA GLY A 92 3.53 14.22 6.33
C GLY A 92 4.85 13.64 6.83
N GLU A 93 4.90 13.26 8.12
CA GLU A 93 6.14 12.79 8.76
C GLU A 93 6.61 11.43 8.22
N ALA A 94 5.67 10.58 7.80
CA ALA A 94 6.00 9.36 7.07
C ALA A 94 6.65 9.67 5.71
N GLY A 95 6.21 10.73 5.03
CA GLY A 95 6.79 11.22 3.79
C GLY A 95 8.20 11.80 3.98
N GLU A 96 8.43 12.55 5.05
CA GLU A 96 9.75 13.08 5.40
C GLU A 96 10.73 11.93 5.71
N THR A 97 10.30 10.98 6.55
CA THR A 97 11.03 9.74 6.83
C THR A 97 11.43 9.02 5.54
N LEU A 98 10.49 8.85 4.61
CA LEU A 98 10.74 8.21 3.32
C LEU A 98 11.77 8.98 2.48
N ASP A 99 11.67 10.31 2.43
CA ASP A 99 12.58 11.14 1.65
C ASP A 99 14.02 11.08 2.17
N MET A 100 14.20 10.98 3.50
CA MET A 100 15.52 10.75 4.11
C MET A 100 16.14 9.43 3.65
N ILE A 101 15.39 8.33 3.71
CA ILE A 101 15.87 7.01 3.27
C ILE A 101 16.18 7.01 1.77
N LYS A 102 15.32 7.65 0.96
CA LYS A 102 15.52 7.79 -0.48
C LYS A 102 16.83 8.53 -0.79
N LYS A 103 17.09 9.66 -0.11
CA LYS A 103 18.31 10.45 -0.26
C LYS A 103 19.56 9.66 0.17
N TRP A 104 19.48 8.91 1.26
CA TRP A 104 20.57 8.06 1.72
C TRP A 104 20.95 6.99 0.69
N ILE A 105 19.96 6.23 0.21
CA ILE A 105 20.20 5.07 -0.66
C ILE A 105 20.50 5.48 -2.10
N PHE A 106 19.67 6.34 -2.70
CA PHE A 106 19.71 6.59 -4.14
C PHE A 106 20.51 7.83 -4.54
N HIS A 107 20.77 8.73 -3.59
CA HIS A 107 21.59 9.92 -3.83
C HIS A 107 22.93 9.87 -3.08
N GLU A 108 23.28 8.73 -2.49
CA GLU A 108 24.56 8.46 -1.82
C GLU A 108 24.94 9.54 -0.78
N LYS A 109 23.95 10.06 -0.07
CA LYS A 109 24.15 11.04 1.01
C LYS A 109 24.28 10.36 2.36
N ASP A 110 25.00 10.96 3.30
CA ASP A 110 25.01 10.49 4.68
C ASP A 110 23.61 10.56 5.30
N LEU A 111 23.25 9.52 6.05
CA LEU A 111 22.01 9.48 6.81
C LEU A 111 22.17 10.22 8.14
N ASP A 112 21.46 11.32 8.30
CA ASP A 112 21.32 11.96 9.62
C ASP A 112 20.39 11.12 10.49
N ARG A 113 21.00 10.28 11.34
CA ARG A 113 20.28 9.36 12.23
C ARG A 113 19.54 10.09 13.35
N GLU A 114 20.03 11.24 13.78
CA GLU A 114 19.36 12.01 14.85
C GLU A 114 18.14 12.75 14.31
N HIS A 115 18.23 13.27 13.08
CA HIS A 115 17.05 13.78 12.38
C HIS A 115 16.04 12.66 12.11
N LEU A 116 16.47 11.49 11.63
CA LEU A 116 15.55 10.37 11.39
C LEU A 116 14.78 9.96 12.65
N LYS A 117 15.43 9.96 13.82
CA LYS A 117 14.76 9.68 15.09
C LYS A 117 13.70 10.72 15.45
N LYS A 118 13.91 12.00 15.10
CA LYS A 118 12.93 13.07 15.33
C LYS A 118 11.69 12.82 14.47
N GLU A 119 11.88 12.57 13.18
CA GLU A 119 10.76 12.26 12.25
C GLU A 119 9.97 11.03 12.71
N LEU A 120 10.66 9.96 13.13
CA LEU A 120 10.00 8.79 13.72
C LEU A 120 9.26 9.13 15.03
N GLY A 121 9.80 10.06 15.82
CA GLY A 121 9.13 10.60 17.00
C GLY A 121 7.85 11.36 16.66
N ASP A 122 7.88 12.18 15.61
CA ASP A 122 6.72 12.95 15.14
C ASP A 122 5.65 12.02 14.54
N VAL A 123 6.05 10.95 13.82
CA VAL A 123 5.15 9.84 13.44
C VAL A 123 4.44 9.25 14.66
N MET A 124 5.17 8.97 15.74
CA MET A 124 4.60 8.43 16.96
C MET A 124 3.70 9.45 17.68
N TRP A 125 4.03 10.73 17.61
CA TRP A 125 3.20 11.80 18.17
C TRP A 125 1.83 11.85 17.49
N TYR A 126 1.80 11.82 16.15
CA TYR A 126 0.55 11.80 15.41
C TYR A 126 -0.24 10.49 15.60
N MET A 127 0.43 9.36 15.78
CA MET A 127 -0.23 8.11 16.17
C MET A 127 -0.92 8.24 17.54
N ALA A 128 -0.26 8.86 18.51
CA ALA A 128 -0.84 9.14 19.82
C ALA A 128 -2.02 10.11 19.74
N MET A 129 -1.95 11.14 18.88
CA MET A 129 -3.06 12.05 18.62
C MET A 129 -4.29 11.32 18.08
N ILE A 130 -4.10 10.41 17.11
CA ILE A 130 -5.19 9.58 16.59
C ILE A 130 -5.80 8.75 17.73
N CYS A 131 -4.99 8.06 18.52
CA CYS A 131 -5.49 7.27 19.65
C CYS A 131 -6.29 8.12 20.64
N TYR A 132 -5.77 9.30 20.99
CA TYR A 132 -6.43 10.25 21.88
C TYR A 132 -7.80 10.67 21.33
N SER A 133 -7.87 11.08 20.06
CA SER A 133 -9.12 11.54 19.44
C SER A 133 -10.16 10.43 19.28
N PHE A 134 -9.72 9.18 19.11
CA PHE A 134 -10.60 8.00 19.10
C PHE A 134 -10.95 7.46 20.48
N GLY A 135 -10.25 7.90 21.54
CA GLY A 135 -10.33 7.29 22.86
C GLY A 135 -9.78 5.86 22.91
N PHE A 136 -8.87 5.51 22.00
CA PHE A 136 -8.21 4.22 21.97
C PHE A 136 -7.08 4.15 22.99
N ASP A 137 -6.92 2.97 23.58
CA ASP A 137 -5.73 2.64 24.36
C ASP A 137 -4.61 2.22 23.40
N LEU A 138 -3.50 2.94 23.43
CA LEU A 138 -2.33 2.63 22.61
C LEU A 138 -1.73 1.26 22.99
N ASP A 139 -1.75 0.90 24.27
CA ASP A 139 -1.21 -0.38 24.74
C ASP A 139 -2.03 -1.56 24.18
N GLU A 140 -3.35 -1.41 24.11
CA GLU A 140 -4.23 -2.40 23.48
C GLU A 140 -3.89 -2.57 21.98
N ILE A 141 -3.73 -1.46 21.25
CA ILE A 141 -3.38 -1.48 19.82
C ILE A 141 -2.04 -2.18 19.59
N LEU A 142 -1.03 -1.85 20.42
CA LEU A 142 0.30 -2.46 20.33
C LEU A 142 0.24 -3.96 20.65
N GLN A 143 -0.49 -4.36 21.70
CA GLN A 143 -0.66 -5.76 22.06
C GLN A 143 -1.38 -6.55 20.95
N MET A 144 -2.47 -6.00 20.40
CA MET A 144 -3.17 -6.58 19.24
C MET A 144 -2.24 -6.76 18.03
N ASN A 145 -1.35 -5.80 17.79
CA ASN A 145 -0.36 -5.90 16.72
C ASN A 145 0.63 -7.05 16.98
N ILE A 146 1.17 -7.14 18.20
CA ILE A 146 2.10 -8.20 18.60
C ILE A 146 1.45 -9.59 18.48
N ASP A 147 0.22 -9.76 18.96
CA ASP A 147 -0.48 -11.05 18.89
C ASP A 147 -0.74 -11.47 17.44
N LYS A 148 -1.15 -10.51 16.59
CA LYS A 148 -1.27 -10.74 15.14
C LYS A 148 0.06 -11.14 14.51
N LEU A 149 1.17 -10.47 14.85
CA LEU A 149 2.49 -10.78 14.30
C LEU A 149 3.00 -12.15 14.76
N LYS A 150 2.81 -12.52 16.03
CA LYS A 150 3.15 -13.85 16.55
C LYS A 150 2.30 -14.95 15.92
N ALA A 151 1.01 -14.71 15.69
CA ALA A 151 0.14 -15.66 15.00
C ALA A 151 0.59 -15.86 13.53
N ARG A 152 1.03 -14.79 12.87
CA ARG A 152 1.52 -14.83 11.49
C ARG A 152 2.91 -15.46 11.39
N TYR A 153 3.79 -15.21 12.35
CA TYR A 153 5.17 -15.67 12.39
C TYR A 153 5.51 -16.27 13.77
N PRO A 154 5.05 -17.50 14.09
CA PRO A 154 5.19 -18.10 15.42
C PRO A 154 6.65 -18.28 15.85
N GLU A 155 7.51 -18.59 14.89
CA GLU A 155 8.95 -18.81 15.09
C GLU A 155 9.79 -17.61 14.60
N GLY A 156 9.15 -16.45 14.39
CA GLY A 156 9.76 -15.30 13.73
C GLY A 156 9.70 -15.36 12.19
N PHE A 157 10.13 -14.28 11.56
CA PHE A 157 10.18 -14.16 10.11
C PHE A 157 11.35 -14.98 9.55
N ASP A 158 11.04 -15.91 8.65
CA ASP A 158 12.02 -16.74 7.96
C ASP A 158 11.83 -16.56 6.45
N THR A 159 12.79 -15.86 5.83
CA THR A 159 12.78 -15.52 4.40
C THR A 159 12.64 -16.77 3.52
N GLU A 160 13.20 -17.90 3.94
CA GLU A 160 13.13 -19.14 3.18
C GLU A 160 11.73 -19.76 3.26
N ARG A 161 11.07 -19.68 4.43
CA ARG A 161 9.69 -20.15 4.60
C ARG A 161 8.68 -19.30 3.81
N GLU A 162 8.85 -17.99 3.77
CA GLU A 162 7.97 -17.11 2.99
C GLU A 162 8.07 -17.39 1.48
N LEU A 163 9.29 -17.57 0.96
CA LEU A 163 9.51 -17.96 -0.44
C LEU A 163 8.89 -19.34 -0.75
N ILE A 164 8.87 -20.25 0.22
CA ILE A 164 8.23 -21.57 0.09
C ILE A 164 6.70 -21.44 0.10
N ILE A 165 6.12 -20.57 0.93
CA ILE A 165 4.67 -20.29 0.96
C ILE A 165 4.23 -19.65 -0.35
N GLU A 166 4.90 -18.59 -0.81
CA GLU A 166 4.61 -17.96 -2.12
C GLU A 166 4.71 -18.97 -3.25
N ARG A 167 5.75 -19.82 -3.25
CA ARG A 167 5.91 -20.85 -4.28
C ARG A 167 4.79 -21.90 -4.21
N ARG A 168 4.34 -22.31 -3.01
CA ARG A 168 3.21 -23.24 -2.83
C ARG A 168 1.88 -22.64 -3.29
N GLU A 169 1.64 -21.36 -3.04
CA GLU A 169 0.44 -20.67 -3.51
C GLU A 169 0.40 -20.53 -5.04
N ILE A 170 1.55 -20.26 -5.68
CA ILE A 170 1.67 -20.26 -7.15
C ILE A 170 1.38 -21.65 -7.72
N PHE A 171 1.90 -22.71 -7.10
CA PHE A 171 1.66 -24.09 -7.57
C PHE A 171 0.22 -24.56 -7.34
N ASN A 172 -0.43 -24.18 -6.24
CA ASN A 172 -1.80 -24.60 -5.92
C ASN A 172 -2.88 -23.68 -6.51
N GLY A 173 -2.52 -22.48 -6.97
CA GLY A 173 -3.40 -21.51 -7.62
C GLY A 173 -3.55 -21.71 -9.14
N GLY A 174 -2.77 -22.62 -9.74
CA GLY A 174 -2.77 -22.89 -11.19
C GLY A 174 -3.79 -23.93 -11.68
N ASP A 175 -4.56 -24.54 -10.78
CA ASP A 175 -5.54 -25.61 -11.08
C ASP A 175 -7.01 -25.14 -11.05
N ARG A 176 -7.28 -23.86 -11.35
CA ARG A 176 -8.65 -23.34 -11.53
C ARG A 176 -8.84 -22.60 -12.85
#